data_AF-A0A178ZDK8-F1
#
_entry.id   AF-A0A178ZDK8-F1
#
_cell.length_a   1.000
_cell.length_b   1.000
_cell.length_c   1.000
_cell.angle_alpha   90.00
_cell.angle_beta   90.00
_cell.angle_gamma   90.00
#
_symmetry.space_group_name_H-M   'P 1'
#
loop_
_entity.id
_entity.type
_entity.pdbx_description
1 polymer ?
#
loop_
_entity_poly.entity_id
_entity_poly.type
_entity_poly.pdbx_seq_one_letter_code
_entity_poly.pdbx_strand_id
1 'polypeptide(L)'
;MHRPKRPKRNTGPWSSQRIFNSSSPIVGADVHGFLVTAVSGWTAAPDSYTETEKRSIIDSLPPRYRKYEVDDEGRLKCPLSVDFVLDDPYVRAAVHKFKRDVSEGFYEKSWQNQARKAMQERRDGKFDPYLQEQTEESFGDPGPDGQGETADEDIHPEVDSSDGDWAERPGGSARGSK
;
A
#
# COMPACT_ATOMS: atom_id res chain seq x y z
N MET A 1 -39.62 -11.97 -33.73
CA MET A 1 -39.13 -11.60 -32.38
C MET A 1 -37.61 -11.69 -32.37
N HIS A 2 -36.90 -10.58 -32.57
CA HIS A 2 -35.43 -10.57 -32.49
C HIS A 2 -35.01 -10.46 -31.03
N ARG A 3 -34.34 -11.49 -30.49
CA ARG A 3 -33.65 -11.39 -29.19
C ARG A 3 -32.51 -10.38 -29.32
N PRO A 4 -32.41 -9.37 -28.43
CA PRO A 4 -31.26 -8.48 -28.41
C PRO A 4 -29.99 -9.30 -28.13
N LYS A 5 -28.96 -9.14 -28.96
CA LYS A 5 -27.64 -9.75 -28.75
C LYS A 5 -27.09 -9.24 -27.42
N ARG A 6 -26.76 -10.16 -26.50
CA ARG A 6 -26.08 -9.82 -25.25
C ARG A 6 -24.77 -9.08 -25.57
N PRO A 7 -24.43 -8.00 -24.86
CA PRO A 7 -23.18 -7.29 -25.09
C PRO A 7 -22.01 -8.24 -24.86
N LYS A 8 -21.06 -8.27 -25.80
CA LYS A 8 -19.82 -9.04 -25.65
C LYS A 8 -19.08 -8.48 -24.44
N ARG A 9 -18.89 -9.30 -23.40
CA ARG A 9 -18.03 -8.93 -22.26
C ARG A 9 -16.62 -8.75 -22.81
N ASN A 10 -16.05 -7.56 -22.65
CA ASN A 10 -14.64 -7.33 -22.96
C ASN A 10 -13.80 -8.18 -22.00
N THR A 11 -13.33 -9.33 -22.48
CA THR A 11 -12.44 -10.26 -21.77
C THR A 11 -10.98 -10.13 -22.23
N GLY A 12 -10.69 -9.09 -23.00
CA GLY A 12 -9.36 -8.76 -23.47
C GLY A 12 -8.35 -8.51 -22.33
N PRO A 13 -7.06 -8.45 -22.66
CA PRO A 13 -6.00 -8.24 -21.66
C PRO A 13 -6.13 -6.91 -20.91
N TRP A 14 -6.76 -5.90 -21.54
CA TRP A 14 -7.05 -4.59 -20.95
C TRP A 14 -8.38 -4.51 -20.20
N SER A 15 -9.09 -5.62 -20.04
CA SER A 15 -10.34 -5.62 -19.27
C SER A 15 -10.07 -5.39 -17.78
N SER A 16 -10.97 -4.72 -17.08
CA SER A 16 -10.86 -4.46 -15.64
C SER A 16 -10.67 -5.73 -14.80
N GLN A 17 -11.14 -6.87 -15.30
CA GLN A 17 -10.99 -8.17 -14.64
C GLN A 17 -9.58 -8.77 -14.77
N ARG A 18 -8.80 -8.38 -15.80
CA ARG A 18 -7.49 -8.97 -16.12
C ARG A 18 -6.33 -7.99 -16.00
N ILE A 19 -6.60 -6.69 -16.03
CA ILE A 19 -5.57 -5.65 -16.06
C ILE A 19 -4.67 -5.64 -14.83
N PHE A 20 -5.15 -6.15 -13.69
CA PHE A 20 -4.38 -6.23 -12.44
C PHE A 20 -3.83 -7.63 -12.13
N ASN A 21 -3.96 -8.58 -13.06
CA ASN A 21 -3.34 -9.89 -12.89
C ASN A 21 -1.84 -9.81 -13.18
N SER A 22 -1.07 -10.73 -12.60
CA SER A 22 0.38 -10.85 -12.84
C SER A 22 0.76 -11.01 -14.32
N SER A 23 -0.13 -11.60 -15.13
CA SER A 23 0.03 -11.77 -16.59
C SER A 23 -0.41 -10.56 -17.43
N SER A 24 -0.76 -9.44 -16.80
CA SER A 24 -1.26 -8.26 -17.49
C SER A 24 -0.17 -7.54 -18.31
N PRO A 25 -0.50 -7.00 -19.50
CA PRO A 25 0.45 -6.19 -20.27
C PRO A 25 0.83 -4.87 -19.59
N ILE A 26 0.12 -4.46 -18.53
CA ILE A 26 0.37 -3.19 -17.82
C ILE A 26 1.78 -3.10 -17.22
N VAL A 27 2.39 -4.25 -16.89
CA VAL A 27 3.75 -4.31 -16.34
C VAL A 27 4.78 -3.78 -17.35
N GLY A 28 4.59 -4.10 -18.63
CA GLY A 28 5.46 -3.63 -19.72
C GLY A 28 5.08 -2.26 -20.29
N ALA A 29 3.85 -1.79 -20.07
CA ALA A 29 3.34 -0.55 -20.66
C ALA A 29 3.92 0.72 -20.00
N ASP A 30 4.02 1.82 -20.73
CA ASP A 30 4.38 3.12 -20.15
C ASP A 30 3.18 3.76 -19.43
N VAL A 31 2.99 3.35 -18.18
CA VAL A 31 1.90 3.87 -17.32
C VAL A 31 2.13 5.34 -16.97
N HIS A 32 3.38 5.80 -16.84
CA HIS A 32 3.67 7.19 -16.49
C HIS A 32 3.32 8.13 -17.65
N GLY A 33 3.80 7.82 -18.87
CA GLY A 33 3.42 8.55 -20.08
C GLY A 33 1.91 8.52 -20.37
N PHE A 34 1.25 7.39 -20.06
CA PHE A 34 -0.21 7.29 -20.13
C PHE A 34 -0.91 8.28 -19.17
N LEU A 35 -0.46 8.39 -17.92
CA LEU A 35 -1.05 9.33 -16.95
C LEU A 35 -0.84 10.79 -17.38
N VAL A 36 0.34 11.13 -17.90
CA VAL A 36 0.62 12.46 -18.47
C VAL A 36 -0.35 12.76 -19.61
N THR A 37 -0.52 11.82 -20.53
CA THR A 37 -1.44 11.94 -21.67
C THR A 37 -2.89 12.09 -21.22
N ALA A 38 -3.31 11.34 -20.18
CA ALA A 38 -4.65 11.41 -19.61
C ALA A 38 -4.95 12.79 -19.00
N VAL A 39 -3.98 13.40 -18.32
CA VAL A 39 -4.12 14.75 -17.76
C VAL A 39 -4.09 15.81 -18.85
N SER A 40 -3.19 15.72 -19.83
CA SER A 40 -3.13 16.68 -20.94
C SER A 40 -4.36 16.61 -21.84
N GLY A 41 -4.95 15.42 -21.99
CA GLY A 41 -6.12 15.17 -22.83
C GLY A 41 -7.47 15.39 -22.14
N TRP A 42 -7.49 15.88 -20.89
CA TRP A 42 -8.67 15.90 -20.02
C TRP A 42 -9.91 16.58 -20.61
N THR A 43 -9.72 17.65 -21.39
CA THR A 43 -10.81 18.40 -22.06
C THR A 43 -10.76 18.33 -23.59
N ALA A 44 -9.68 17.77 -24.16
CA ALA A 44 -9.31 17.98 -25.55
C ALA A 44 -9.95 17.01 -26.56
N ALA A 45 -10.46 15.85 -26.12
CA ALA A 45 -11.02 14.85 -27.03
C ALA A 45 -12.49 14.49 -26.71
N PRO A 46 -13.35 14.36 -27.75
CA PRO A 46 -14.74 13.90 -27.60
C PRO A 46 -14.85 12.47 -27.03
N ASP A 47 -13.77 11.69 -27.09
CA ASP A 47 -13.68 10.32 -26.57
C ASP A 47 -12.86 10.17 -25.27
N SER A 48 -12.51 11.28 -24.58
CA SER A 48 -11.61 11.22 -23.42
C SER A 48 -12.29 10.67 -22.15
N TYR A 49 -13.14 11.47 -21.53
CA TYR A 49 -13.84 11.14 -20.30
C TYR A 49 -15.21 11.81 -20.25
N THR A 50 -16.23 11.04 -19.90
CA THR A 50 -17.54 11.59 -19.53
C THR A 50 -17.43 12.37 -18.22
N GLU A 51 -18.37 13.29 -17.98
CA GLU A 51 -18.36 14.11 -16.76
C GLU A 51 -18.45 13.27 -15.48
N THR A 52 -19.19 12.16 -15.55
CA THR A 52 -19.28 11.17 -14.47
C THR A 52 -17.94 10.47 -14.21
N GLU A 53 -17.19 10.14 -15.25
CA GLU A 53 -15.87 9.52 -15.11
C GLU A 53 -14.86 10.51 -14.55
N LYS A 54 -14.86 11.76 -15.05
CA LYS A 54 -14.02 12.85 -14.50
C LYS A 54 -14.25 13.01 -13.01
N ARG A 55 -15.52 13.06 -12.58
CA ARG A 55 -15.86 13.15 -11.17
C ARG A 55 -15.38 11.95 -10.37
N SER A 56 -15.59 10.73 -10.88
CA SER A 56 -15.08 9.51 -10.25
C SER A 56 -13.55 9.49 -10.13
N ILE A 57 -12.83 10.01 -11.12
CA ILE A 57 -11.37 10.12 -11.09
C ILE A 57 -10.95 11.14 -10.01
N ILE A 58 -11.59 12.30 -9.95
CA ILE A 58 -11.34 13.30 -8.90
C ILE A 58 -11.59 12.70 -7.51
N ASP A 59 -12.69 11.95 -7.33
CA ASP A 59 -13.04 11.29 -6.07
C ASP A 59 -11.98 10.25 -5.64
N SER A 60 -11.26 9.65 -6.59
CA SER A 60 -10.18 8.69 -6.30
C SER A 60 -8.90 9.35 -5.79
N LEU A 61 -8.71 10.65 -6.01
CA LEU A 61 -7.52 11.37 -5.57
C LEU A 61 -7.50 11.53 -4.04
N PRO A 62 -6.31 11.73 -3.44
CA PRO A 62 -6.20 12.11 -2.03
C PRO A 62 -7.02 13.38 -1.72
N PRO A 63 -7.63 13.51 -0.53
CA PRO A 63 -8.51 14.63 -0.19
C PRO A 63 -7.92 16.02 -0.49
N ARG A 64 -6.60 16.19 -0.30
CA ARG A 64 -5.89 17.45 -0.57
C ARG A 64 -5.94 17.90 -2.04
N TYR A 65 -6.19 16.98 -2.96
CA TYR A 65 -6.22 17.22 -4.40
C TYR A 65 -7.63 17.14 -5.00
N ARG A 66 -8.67 16.91 -4.20
CA ARG A 66 -10.04 16.86 -4.69
C ARG A 66 -10.57 18.28 -4.90
N LYS A 67 -10.37 18.81 -6.10
CA LYS A 67 -10.91 20.10 -6.52
C LYS A 67 -11.90 19.90 -7.66
N TYR A 68 -13.09 20.45 -7.51
CA TYR A 68 -14.15 20.43 -8.52
C TYR A 68 -14.25 21.82 -9.15
N GLU A 69 -13.25 22.17 -9.93
CA GLU A 69 -13.24 23.41 -10.72
C GLU A 69 -13.84 23.14 -12.09
N VAL A 70 -14.54 24.12 -12.64
CA VAL A 70 -15.23 24.03 -13.93
C VAL A 70 -14.59 25.06 -14.87
N ASP A 71 -14.41 24.72 -16.15
CA ASP A 71 -13.92 25.64 -17.19
C ASP A 71 -15.02 26.61 -17.66
N ASP A 72 -14.63 27.55 -18.54
CA ASP A 72 -15.54 28.57 -19.09
C ASP A 72 -16.69 27.93 -19.90
N GLU A 73 -16.49 26.69 -20.38
CA GLU A 73 -17.46 25.87 -21.12
C GLU A 73 -18.32 24.98 -20.21
N GLY A 74 -18.19 25.06 -18.89
CA GLY A 74 -19.01 24.31 -17.95
C GLY A 74 -18.58 22.85 -17.70
N ARG A 75 -17.35 22.46 -18.05
CA ARG A 75 -16.80 21.10 -17.89
C ARG A 75 -15.82 21.03 -16.72
N LEU A 76 -15.80 19.90 -16.00
CA LEU A 76 -14.82 19.70 -14.92
C LEU A 76 -13.38 19.75 -15.44
N LYS A 77 -12.57 20.58 -14.81
CA LYS A 77 -11.12 20.71 -15.02
C LYS A 77 -10.37 19.64 -14.24
N CYS A 78 -9.22 19.20 -14.76
CA CYS A 78 -8.35 18.30 -14.02
C CYS A 78 -7.74 19.05 -12.82
N PRO A 79 -7.83 18.51 -11.60
CA PRO A 79 -7.23 19.16 -10.42
C PRO A 79 -5.71 19.03 -10.37
N LEU A 80 -5.12 18.19 -11.23
CA LEU A 80 -3.68 17.98 -11.34
C LEU A 80 -3.14 18.70 -12.57
N SER A 81 -1.95 19.30 -12.45
CA SER A 81 -1.24 19.83 -13.61
C SER A 81 -0.43 18.74 -14.30
N VAL A 82 -0.14 18.95 -15.58
CA VAL A 82 0.72 18.05 -16.37
C VAL A 82 2.13 17.98 -15.75
N ASP A 83 2.70 19.13 -15.39
CA ASP A 83 4.04 19.22 -14.78
C ASP A 83 4.12 18.44 -13.46
N PHE A 84 3.05 18.47 -12.66
CA PHE A 84 2.99 17.69 -11.42
C PHE A 84 3.10 16.19 -11.71
N VAL A 85 2.35 15.67 -12.68
CA VAL A 85 2.44 14.24 -13.02
C VAL A 85 3.79 13.90 -13.66
N LEU A 86 4.33 14.81 -14.46
CA LEU A 86 5.59 14.60 -15.18
C LEU A 86 6.79 14.52 -14.24
N ASP A 87 6.92 15.47 -13.32
CA ASP A 87 8.14 15.70 -12.53
C ASP A 87 8.06 15.21 -11.09
N ASP A 88 6.87 14.90 -10.57
CA ASP A 88 6.75 14.47 -9.18
C ASP A 88 7.44 13.11 -8.95
N PRO A 89 8.42 13.04 -8.03
CA PRO A 89 9.17 11.82 -7.78
C PRO A 89 8.30 10.74 -7.12
N TYR A 90 7.27 11.11 -6.36
CA TYR A 90 6.37 10.16 -5.71
C TYR A 90 5.45 9.49 -6.74
N VAL A 91 4.98 10.20 -7.75
CA VAL A 91 4.21 9.62 -8.86
C VAL A 91 5.06 8.59 -9.61
N ARG A 92 6.29 8.92 -9.99
CA ARG A 92 7.20 7.98 -10.66
C ARG A 92 7.49 6.74 -9.80
N ALA A 93 7.80 6.95 -8.53
CA ALA A 93 8.04 5.84 -7.59
C ALA A 93 6.78 4.97 -7.39
N ALA A 94 5.60 5.59 -7.30
CA ALA A 94 4.33 4.89 -7.17
C ALA A 94 4.00 4.05 -8.40
N VAL A 95 4.30 4.53 -9.62
CA VAL A 95 4.14 3.75 -10.86
C VAL A 95 5.05 2.52 -10.85
N HIS A 96 6.32 2.66 -10.46
CA HIS A 96 7.23 1.53 -10.35
C HIS A 96 6.76 0.51 -9.30
N LYS A 97 6.36 0.99 -8.12
CA LYS A 97 5.80 0.15 -7.06
C LYS A 97 4.55 -0.58 -7.56
N PHE A 98 3.63 0.13 -8.19
CA PHE A 98 2.39 -0.44 -8.74
C PHE A 98 2.70 -1.58 -9.73
N LYS A 99 3.63 -1.37 -10.68
CA LYS A 99 4.02 -2.40 -11.63
C LYS A 99 4.61 -3.64 -10.96
N ARG A 100 5.47 -3.43 -9.97
CA ARG A 100 6.06 -4.52 -9.17
C ARG A 100 4.95 -5.30 -8.45
N ASP A 101 4.10 -4.60 -7.72
CA ASP A 101 3.00 -5.19 -6.97
C ASP A 101 2.03 -5.98 -7.89
N VAL A 102 1.78 -5.51 -9.11
CA VAL A 102 1.02 -6.26 -10.14
C VAL A 102 1.78 -7.52 -10.55
N SER A 103 3.08 -7.43 -10.86
CA SER A 103 3.88 -8.60 -11.25
C SER A 103 4.00 -9.65 -10.14
N GLU A 104 4.02 -9.24 -8.87
CA GLU A 104 4.03 -10.11 -7.69
C GLU A 104 2.64 -10.69 -7.38
N GLY A 105 1.60 -10.29 -8.11
CA GLY A 105 0.25 -10.81 -7.95
C GLY A 105 -0.52 -10.25 -6.76
N PHE A 106 -0.09 -9.13 -6.17
CA PHE A 106 -0.73 -8.57 -4.98
C PHE A 106 -2.17 -8.09 -5.21
N TYR A 107 -2.52 -7.83 -6.47
CA TYR A 107 -3.87 -7.45 -6.86
C TYR A 107 -4.74 -8.65 -7.27
N GLU A 108 -4.21 -9.88 -7.21
CA GLU A 108 -5.00 -11.07 -7.46
C GLU A 108 -5.97 -11.35 -6.31
N LYS A 109 -7.15 -11.86 -6.64
CA LYS A 109 -8.22 -12.10 -5.65
C LYS A 109 -7.80 -13.06 -4.55
N SER A 110 -6.98 -14.06 -4.86
CA SER A 110 -6.41 -15.00 -3.89
C SER A 110 -5.58 -14.26 -2.84
N TRP A 111 -4.65 -13.41 -3.28
CA TRP A 111 -3.79 -12.62 -2.40
C TRP A 111 -4.58 -11.63 -1.56
N GLN A 112 -5.50 -10.88 -2.17
CA GLN A 112 -6.35 -9.92 -1.46
C GLN A 112 -7.23 -10.58 -0.40
N ASN A 113 -7.72 -11.80 -0.67
CA ASN A 113 -8.49 -12.57 0.29
C ASN A 113 -7.63 -13.05 1.46
N GLN A 114 -6.41 -13.52 1.19
CA GLN A 114 -5.45 -13.90 2.23
C GLN A 114 -5.06 -12.70 3.10
N ALA A 115 -4.74 -11.57 2.50
CA ALA A 115 -4.39 -10.34 3.22
C ALA A 115 -5.55 -9.86 4.11
N ARG A 116 -6.79 -9.90 3.61
CA ARG A 116 -7.98 -9.56 4.41
C ARG A 116 -8.21 -10.53 5.56
N LYS A 117 -8.00 -11.83 5.33
CA LYS A 117 -8.11 -12.85 6.38
C LYS A 117 -7.04 -12.65 7.46
N ALA A 118 -5.79 -12.40 7.07
CA ALA A 118 -4.69 -12.13 8.01
C ALA A 118 -4.93 -10.86 8.84
N MET A 119 -5.44 -9.77 8.23
CA MET A 119 -5.83 -8.56 8.97
C MET A 119 -6.96 -8.84 9.98
N GLN A 120 -7.93 -9.68 9.59
CA GLN A 120 -9.02 -10.09 10.49
C GLN A 120 -8.50 -10.92 11.67
N GLU A 121 -7.61 -11.89 11.42
CA GLU A 121 -7.02 -12.75 12.47
C GLU A 121 -6.16 -11.96 13.44
N ARG A 122 -5.41 -10.95 12.96
CA ARG A 122 -4.68 -10.00 13.82
C ARG A 122 -5.62 -9.17 14.68
N ARG A 123 -6.72 -8.67 14.10
CA ARG A 123 -7.74 -7.92 14.86
C ARG A 123 -8.40 -8.79 15.92
N ASP A 124 -8.63 -10.06 15.61
CA ASP A 124 -9.28 -11.02 16.49
C ASP A 124 -8.32 -11.61 17.54
N GLY A 125 -7.08 -11.10 17.64
CA GLY A 125 -6.09 -11.52 18.64
C GLY A 125 -5.57 -12.94 18.45
N LYS A 126 -5.84 -13.59 17.30
CA LYS A 126 -5.37 -14.96 17.01
C LYS A 126 -3.90 -15.04 16.60
N PHE A 127 -3.28 -13.88 16.36
CA PHE A 127 -1.88 -13.81 15.98
C PHE A 127 -0.95 -14.00 17.19
N ASP A 128 -1.32 -13.52 18.38
CA ASP A 128 -0.51 -13.67 19.60
C ASP A 128 -0.38 -15.14 20.06
N PRO A 129 -1.44 -15.97 20.09
CA PRO A 129 -1.32 -17.39 20.46
C PRO A 129 -0.47 -18.21 19.50
N TYR A 130 -0.57 -17.95 18.19
CA TYR A 130 0.23 -18.64 17.18
C TYR A 130 1.72 -18.27 17.27
N LEU A 131 2.02 -17.00 17.57
CA LEU A 131 3.40 -16.56 17.77
C LEU A 131 4.00 -17.21 19.03
N GLN A 132 3.20 -17.31 20.10
CA GLN A 132 3.59 -17.97 21.35
C GLN A 132 3.87 -19.47 21.16
N GLU A 133 2.99 -20.19 20.46
CA GLU A 133 3.17 -21.63 20.16
C GLU A 133 4.41 -21.88 19.27
N GLN A 134 4.67 -21.02 18.28
CA GLN A 134 5.89 -21.10 17.45
C GLN A 134 7.18 -20.75 18.21
N THR A 135 7.13 -19.84 19.18
CA THR A 135 8.29 -19.56 20.05
C THR A 135 8.61 -20.73 20.97
N GLU A 136 7.59 -21.42 21.51
CA GLU A 136 7.78 -22.63 22.32
C GLU A 136 8.35 -23.79 21.49
N GLU A 137 7.90 -23.96 20.24
CA GLU A 137 8.40 -25.05 19.38
C GLU A 137 9.83 -24.79 18.84
N SER A 138 10.24 -23.53 18.68
CA SER A 138 11.60 -23.18 18.21
C SER A 138 12.65 -23.10 19.33
N PHE A 139 12.25 -22.82 20.57
CA PHE A 139 13.18 -22.64 21.71
C PHE A 139 12.96 -23.64 22.87
N GLY A 140 11.91 -24.46 22.83
CA GLY A 140 11.50 -25.34 23.92
C GLY A 140 12.00 -26.79 23.81
N ASP A 141 13.27 -27.00 23.46
CA ASP A 141 13.92 -28.30 23.68
C ASP A 141 14.74 -28.27 24.98
N PRO A 142 14.15 -28.56 26.16
CA PRO A 142 14.96 -29.02 27.27
C PRO A 142 15.39 -30.46 26.95
N GLY A 143 16.61 -30.59 26.45
CA GLY A 143 17.24 -31.88 26.17
C GLY A 143 17.09 -32.86 27.37
N PRO A 144 16.96 -34.17 27.11
CA PRO A 144 16.53 -35.15 28.09
C PRO A 144 17.67 -35.62 29.01
N ASP A 145 18.24 -34.72 29.81
CA ASP A 145 19.32 -35.05 30.75
C ASP A 145 19.00 -34.45 32.14
N GLY A 146 18.08 -35.10 32.87
CA GLY A 146 17.80 -34.74 34.26
C GLY A 146 18.79 -35.37 35.25
N GLN A 147 19.53 -34.53 35.99
CA GLN A 147 20.06 -34.74 37.36
C GLN A 147 20.89 -33.48 37.71
N GLY A 148 20.54 -32.64 38.69
CA GLY A 148 20.46 -32.94 40.12
C GLY A 148 21.64 -32.25 40.83
N GLU A 149 21.36 -31.10 41.47
CA GLU A 149 22.20 -30.34 42.43
C GLU A 149 23.60 -29.83 41.99
N THR A 150 23.78 -28.50 41.95
CA THR A 150 24.51 -27.77 43.01
C THR A 150 24.04 -26.31 43.03
N ALA A 151 23.67 -25.83 44.22
CA ALA A 151 23.56 -24.41 44.49
C ALA A 151 24.94 -23.77 44.34
N ASP A 152 25.04 -22.75 43.48
CA ASP A 152 26.06 -21.72 43.62
C ASP A 152 25.38 -20.38 43.34
N GLU A 153 25.52 -19.50 44.33
CA GLU A 153 25.11 -18.11 44.33
C GLU A 153 25.83 -17.32 43.22
N ASP A 154 25.33 -16.10 42.96
CA ASP A 154 25.91 -15.06 42.10
C ASP A 154 25.61 -15.11 40.59
N ILE A 155 24.36 -14.78 40.23
CA ILE A 155 24.10 -14.02 38.99
C ILE A 155 23.16 -12.85 39.30
N HIS A 156 23.75 -11.65 39.24
CA HIS A 156 23.16 -10.32 39.38
C HIS A 156 21.92 -10.13 38.47
N PRO A 157 20.79 -9.62 38.97
CA PRO A 157 19.59 -9.42 38.18
C PRO A 157 19.57 -8.02 37.55
N GLU A 158 20.13 -7.84 36.36
CA GLU A 158 19.79 -6.69 35.52
C GLU A 158 19.47 -7.15 34.10
N VAL A 159 18.22 -7.56 33.94
CA VAL A 159 17.53 -7.60 32.66
C VAL A 159 17.31 -6.16 32.22
N ASP A 160 18.17 -5.65 31.35
CA ASP A 160 17.96 -4.36 30.69
C ASP A 160 16.78 -4.51 29.71
N SER A 161 15.60 -4.24 30.25
CA SER A 161 14.37 -4.05 29.51
C SER A 161 14.54 -2.77 28.69
N SER A 162 15.09 -2.92 27.47
CA SER A 162 15.18 -1.86 26.46
C SER A 162 13.78 -1.54 25.91
N ASP A 163 12.95 -0.95 26.76
CA ASP A 163 11.73 -0.25 26.36
C ASP A 163 12.07 1.21 26.08
N GLY A 164 11.55 1.73 24.97
CA GLY A 164 11.92 3.04 24.46
C GLY A 164 11.42 4.17 25.34
N ASP A 165 12.34 4.95 25.92
CA ASP A 165 12.04 6.23 26.55
C ASP A 165 12.66 7.37 25.72
N TRP A 166 11.83 7.98 24.86
CA TRP A 166 12.15 9.27 24.25
C TRP A 166 11.85 10.38 25.25
N ALA A 167 12.62 10.47 26.33
CA ALA A 167 12.56 11.62 27.22
C ALA A 167 13.36 12.80 26.67
N GLU A 168 12.62 13.91 26.59
CA GLU A 168 13.02 15.26 26.27
C GLU A 168 14.32 15.69 26.99
N ARG A 169 15.21 16.43 26.30
CA ARG A 169 16.30 17.16 26.96
C ARG A 169 15.83 18.56 27.34
N PRO A 170 15.50 18.86 28.61
CA PRO A 170 15.64 20.20 29.16
C PRO A 170 17.06 20.36 29.74
N GLY A 171 17.59 21.56 29.61
CA GLY A 171 18.99 21.90 29.85
C GLY A 171 19.46 21.97 31.31
N GLY A 172 20.75 22.25 31.42
CA GLY A 172 21.49 22.57 32.65
C GLY A 172 23.00 22.49 32.33
N SER A 173 23.67 23.58 31.98
CA SER A 173 24.22 24.63 32.86
C SER A 173 25.49 24.23 33.63
N ALA A 174 26.48 25.13 33.49
CA ALA A 174 27.52 25.49 34.45
C ALA A 174 28.90 24.80 34.33
N ARG A 175 29.94 25.58 34.06
CA ARG A 175 30.74 26.29 35.09
C ARG A 175 31.89 27.06 34.44
N GLY A 176 32.06 28.32 34.85
CA GLY A 176 33.18 29.15 34.48
C GLY A 176 34.40 28.96 35.39
N SER A 177 35.54 29.47 34.91
CA SER A 177 36.56 30.26 35.64
C SER A 177 37.94 29.97 35.05
N LYS A 178 38.46 30.89 34.23
CA LYS A 178 39.65 31.69 34.54
C LYS A 178 39.85 32.77 33.47
#